data_AF-A0A4P6L057-F1
#
_entry.id   AF-A0A4P6L057-F1
#
_cell.length_a   1.000
_cell.length_b   1.000
_cell.length_c   1.000
_cell.angle_alpha   90.00
_cell.angle_beta   90.00
_cell.angle_gamma   90.00
#
_symmetry.space_group_name_H-M   'P 1'
#
loop_
_entity.id
_entity.type
_entity.pdbx_description
1 polymer ?
#
loop_
_entity_poly.entity_id
_entity_poly.type
_entity_poly.pdbx_seq_one_letter_code
_entity_poly.pdbx_strand_id
1 'polypeptide(L)' 'MATSKTPTRVAHRSAVDGQFITKKQADRNPRESVKERIPVPKPPKR' A
#
# COMPACT_ATOMS: atom_id res chain seq x y z
N MET A 1 20.80 -6.24 18.86
CA MET A 1 19.70 -5.26 18.76
C MET A 1 18.60 -5.87 17.90
N ALA A 2 17.40 -6.09 18.42
CA ALA A 2 16.30 -6.65 17.64
C ALA A 2 15.73 -5.57 16.70
N THR A 3 16.08 -5.64 15.41
CA THR A 3 15.43 -4.83 14.37
C THR A 3 14.00 -5.35 14.19
N SER A 4 13.04 -4.75 14.89
CA SER A 4 11.61 -5.07 14.75
C SER A 4 11.11 -4.56 13.41
N LYS A 5 11.22 -5.39 12.37
CA LYS A 5 10.71 -5.07 11.04
C LYS A 5 9.17 -5.13 11.09
N THR A 6 8.51 -3.97 11.06
CA THR A 6 7.05 -3.91 10.91
C THR A 6 6.66 -4.57 9.58
N PRO A 7 5.71 -5.52 9.57
CA PRO A 7 5.26 -6.12 8.32
C PRO A 7 4.68 -5.02 7.43
N THR A 8 5.09 -4.98 6.16
CA THR A 8 4.56 -4.04 5.17
C THR A 8 3.80 -4.79 4.09
N ARG A 9 2.73 -4.19 3.56
CA ARG A 9 2.03 -4.68 2.36
C ARG A 9 2.17 -3.70 1.22
N VAL A 10 2.02 -4.20 0.00
CA VAL A 10 1.95 -3.38 -1.21
C VAL A 10 0.51 -2.88 -1.38
N ALA A 11 0.35 -1.58 -1.60
CA ALA A 11 -0.90 -0.94 -1.97
C ALA A 11 -0.73 -0.12 -3.26
N HIS A 12 -1.83 0.08 -3.98
CA HIS A 12 -1.88 0.97 -5.14
C HIS A 12 -2.67 2.22 -4.77
N ARG A 13 -2.19 3.39 -5.19
CA ARG A 13 -2.79 4.70 -4.90
C ARG A 13 -2.92 5.51 -6.19
N SER A 14 -4.00 6.25 -6.37
CA SER A 14 -4.12 7.27 -7.43
C SER A 14 -3.09 8.37 -7.16
N ALA A 15 -2.26 8.70 -8.14
CA ALA A 15 -1.34 9.83 -8.10
C ALA A 15 -2.10 11.17 -8.16
N VAL A 16 -3.32 11.16 -8.71
CA VAL A 16 -4.15 12.33 -8.92
C VAL A 16 -4.88 12.71 -7.63
N ASP A 17 -5.66 11.78 -7.09
CA ASP A 17 -6.58 12.05 -5.97
C ASP A 17 -6.08 11.49 -4.63
N GLY A 18 -5.02 10.68 -4.67
CA GLY A 18 -4.44 10.08 -3.48
C GLY A 18 -5.28 8.96 -2.85
N GLN A 19 -6.32 8.47 -3.52
CA GLN A 19 -7.14 7.36 -3.01
C GLN A 19 -6.48 6.00 -3.24
N PHE A 20 -6.74 5.03 -2.37
CA PHE A 20 -6.32 3.65 -2.60
C PHE A 20 -7.16 3.02 -3.71
N ILE A 21 -6.49 2.46 -4.71
CA ILE A 21 -7.12 1.84 -5.87
C ILE A 21 -6.82 0.34 -5.90
N THR A 22 -7.64 -0.40 -6.63
CA THR A 22 -7.39 -1.83 -6.85
C THR A 22 -6.21 -2.03 -7.80
N LYS A 23 -5.59 -3.21 -7.73
CA LYS A 23 -4.54 -3.61 -8.67
C LYS A 23 -5.03 -3.51 -10.12
N LYS A 24 -6.25 -4.00 -10.41
CA LYS A 24 -6.87 -3.93 -11.74
C LYS A 24 -6.98 -2.49 -12.27
N GLN A 25 -7.27 -1.52 -11.41
CA GLN A 25 -7.33 -0.11 -11.79
C GLN A 25 -5.93 0.48 -12.04
N ALA A 26 -4.94 0.10 -11.22
CA ALA A 26 -3.55 0.46 -11.46
C ALA A 26 -3.01 -0.15 -12.77
N ASP A 27 -3.39 -1.39 -13.11
CA ASP A 27 -3.01 -2.02 -14.38
C ASP A 27 -3.66 -1.34 -15.60
N ARG A 28 -4.88 -0.79 -15.46
CA ARG A 28 -5.54 -0.03 -16.52
C ARG A 28 -4.91 1.35 -16.73
N ASN A 29 -4.56 2.03 -15.64
CA ASN A 29 -4.03 3.40 -15.65
C ASN A 29 -2.67 3.47 -14.92
N PRO A 30 -1.61 2.84 -15.46
CA PRO A 30 -0.34 2.73 -14.76
C PRO A 30 0.35 4.09 -14.54
N ARG A 31 0.14 5.05 -15.44
CA ARG A 31 0.75 6.39 -15.41
C ARG A 31 0.28 7.24 -14.22
N GLU A 32 -0.96 7.00 -13.77
CA GLU A 32 -1.61 7.74 -12.70
C GLU A 32 -1.70 6.92 -11.41
N SER A 33 -0.96 5.81 -11.35
CA SER A 33 -0.96 4.91 -10.20
C SER A 33 0.41 4.86 -9.55
N VAL A 34 0.42 4.91 -8.22
CA VAL A 34 1.61 4.77 -7.39
C VAL A 34 1.53 3.45 -6.65
N LYS A 35 2.63 2.70 -6.64
CA LYS A 35 2.79 1.48 -5.87
C LYS A 35 3.55 1.79 -4.59
N GLU A 36 2.89 1.70 -3.45
CA GLU A 36 3.46 2.06 -2.15
C GLU A 36 3.57 0.84 -1.22
N ARG A 37 4.61 0.82 -0.38
CA ARG A 37 4.76 -0.15 0.71
C ARG A 37 4.29 0.50 2.01
N ILE A 38 3.12 0.09 2.49
CA ILE A 38 2.53 0.61 3.72
C ILE A 38 2.67 -0.40 4.87
N PRO A 39 2.90 0.06 6.12
CA PRO A 39 2.90 -0.83 7.27
C PRO A 39 1.51 -1.46 7.45
N VAL A 40 1.49 -2.76 7.68
CA VAL A 40 0.27 -3.47 8.06
C VAL A 40 0.02 -3.15 9.53
N PRO A 41 -1.17 -2.63 9.91
CA PRO A 41 -1.49 -2.43 11.31
C PRO A 41 -1.38 -3.77 12.03
N LYS A 42 -0.68 -3.79 13.16
CA LYS A 42 -0.60 -5.01 13.98
C LYS A 42 -2.02 -5.39 14.37
N PRO A 43 -2.42 -6.67 14.21
CA PRO A 43 -3.73 -7.09 14.69
C PRO A 43 -3.84 -6.75 16.19
N PRO A 44 -5.00 -6.26 16.65
CA PRO A 44 -5.19 -5.98 18.05
C PRO A 44 -4.93 -7.26 18.85
N LYS A 45 -4.06 -7.15 19.85
CA LYS A 45 -3.78 -8.26 20.77
C LYS A 45 -5.04 -8.43 21.62
N ARG A 46 -5.78 -9.53 21.38
CA ARG A 46 -6.92 -9.94 22.22
C ARG A 46 -6.43 -10.38 23.60
#